data_AF-A0A840IGG3-F1
#
_entry.id   AF-A0A840IGG3-F1
#
_cell.length_a   1.000
_cell.length_b   1.000
_cell.length_c   1.000
_cell.angle_alpha   90.00
_cell.angle_beta   90.00
_cell.angle_gamma   90.00
#
_symmetry.space_group_name_H-M   'P 1'
#
loop_
_entity.id
_entity.type
_entity.pdbx_description
1 polymer ?
#
loop_
_entity_poly.entity_id
_entity_poly.type
_entity_poly.pdbx_seq_one_letter_code
_entity_poly.pdbx_strand_id
1 'polypeptide(L)'
;MSELKPIDLDSPMSSGPYQGPPPEVISHPLIADAVGGYLKARAEARAARQDVTELEHQLPNAEQADKEALADAIAAGRRDPGTKHADAHRAKIEQARRTAEAYTVIEQRRLADLQPVLDQGQEEWFAQATDDVRRLEAERISAIKMLAEVNNRLDHARSVWNFARGGRYHALDVFKTQAGERTTVSVIGELLDHAKQPWPKTPRRPRFTGGPMIASHG
;
A
#
# COMPACT_ATOMS: atom_id res chain seq x y z
N MET A 1 26.91 -17.80 29.75
CA MET A 1 25.60 -17.16 29.94
C MET A 1 25.63 -15.85 29.18
N SER A 2 25.04 -15.81 27.99
CA SER A 2 25.01 -14.60 27.18
C SER A 2 23.88 -13.73 27.68
N GLU A 3 24.21 -12.56 28.23
CA GLU A 3 23.25 -11.55 28.62
C GLU A 3 22.49 -11.08 27.36
N LEU A 4 21.18 -11.36 27.33
CA LEU A 4 20.28 -10.75 26.36
C LEU A 4 20.23 -9.26 26.68
N LYS A 5 20.84 -8.43 25.83
CA LYS A 5 20.70 -6.99 25.94
C LYS A 5 19.22 -6.61 25.77
N PRO A 6 18.67 -5.75 26.65
CA PRO A 6 17.31 -5.25 26.50
C PRO A 6 17.18 -4.54 25.15
N ILE A 7 16.09 -4.84 24.45
CA ILE A 7 15.72 -4.17 23.20
C ILE A 7 15.38 -2.73 23.58
N ASP A 8 16.20 -1.80 23.11
CA ASP A 8 16.01 -0.37 23.31
C ASP A 8 14.86 0.11 22.41
N LEU A 9 13.64 0.14 22.97
CA LEU A 9 12.42 0.59 22.30
C LEU A 9 12.40 2.10 22.06
N ASP A 10 13.34 2.85 22.65
CA ASP A 10 13.52 4.31 22.45
C ASP A 10 14.55 4.63 21.37
N SER A 11 15.15 3.63 20.72
CA SER A 11 15.93 3.88 19.51
C SER A 11 15.00 4.49 18.45
N PRO A 12 15.25 5.73 17.97
CA PRO A 12 14.44 6.33 16.93
C PRO A 12 14.48 5.37 15.75
N MET A 13 13.32 4.80 15.41
CA MET A 13 13.12 4.01 14.20
C MET A 13 13.91 4.70 13.09
N SER A 14 14.99 4.06 12.66
CA SER A 14 15.93 4.65 11.70
C SER A 14 15.09 5.19 10.56
N SER A 15 15.03 6.51 10.47
CA SER A 15 14.36 7.25 9.41
C SER A 15 15.19 7.14 8.15
N GLY A 16 15.45 5.90 7.71
CA GLY A 16 15.66 5.64 6.30
C GLY A 16 14.54 6.36 5.54
N PRO A 17 14.85 6.99 4.39
CA PRO A 17 13.89 7.83 3.69
C PRO A 17 12.60 7.03 3.58
N TYR A 18 11.55 7.50 4.26
CA TYR A 18 10.22 6.97 4.09
C TYR A 18 9.85 7.26 2.65
N GLN A 19 10.18 6.32 1.77
CA GLN A 19 9.55 6.19 0.48
C GLN A 19 8.13 5.86 0.86
N GLY A 20 7.28 6.88 0.89
CA GLY A 20 5.84 6.67 0.97
C GLY A 20 5.43 5.59 -0.03
N PRO A 21 4.25 4.97 0.15
CA PRO A 21 3.80 3.93 -0.76
C PRO A 21 4.04 4.38 -2.21
N PRO A 22 4.70 3.57 -3.05
CA PRO A 22 5.06 3.97 -4.40
C PRO A 22 3.83 4.54 -5.12
N PRO A 23 3.98 5.53 -6.02
CA PRO A 23 2.85 6.23 -6.65
C PRO A 23 1.89 5.30 -7.41
N GLU A 24 2.32 4.07 -7.69
CA GLU A 24 1.53 2.95 -8.24
C GLU A 24 0.46 2.41 -7.27
N VAL A 25 0.37 2.89 -6.02
CA VAL A 25 -0.45 2.31 -4.93
C VAL A 25 -1.76 3.06 -4.67
N ILE A 26 -2.06 4.18 -5.35
CA ILE A 26 -3.47 4.67 -5.39
C ILE A 26 -4.25 3.86 -6.43
N SER A 27 -4.27 2.54 -6.24
CA SER A 27 -5.08 1.60 -7.02
C SER A 27 -6.51 1.49 -6.47
N HIS A 28 -6.84 2.25 -5.43
CA HIS A 28 -8.20 2.32 -4.89
C HIS A 28 -9.10 3.16 -5.82
N PRO A 29 -10.06 2.53 -6.54
CA PRO A 29 -10.81 3.20 -7.60
C PRO A 29 -11.60 4.41 -7.10
N LEU A 30 -12.14 4.34 -5.88
CA LEU A 30 -12.88 5.46 -5.28
C LEU A 30 -11.98 6.67 -5.00
N ILE A 31 -10.73 6.46 -4.56
CA ILE A 31 -9.78 7.55 -4.31
C ILE A 31 -9.34 8.14 -5.66
N ALA A 32 -9.03 7.28 -6.64
CA ALA A 32 -8.63 7.72 -7.98
C ALA A 32 -9.72 8.56 -8.66
N ASP A 33 -10.98 8.13 -8.60
CA ASP A 33 -12.13 8.87 -9.14
C ASP A 33 -12.35 10.20 -8.42
N ALA A 34 -12.26 10.22 -7.09
CA ALA A 34 -12.42 11.45 -6.30
C ALA A 34 -11.30 12.46 -6.59
N VAL A 35 -10.05 12.01 -6.65
CA VAL A 35 -8.89 12.84 -7.04
C VAL A 35 -9.05 13.36 -8.46
N GLY A 36 -9.47 12.51 -9.41
CA GLY A 36 -9.73 12.91 -10.79
C GLY A 36 -10.82 13.98 -10.89
N GLY A 37 -11.92 13.83 -10.15
CA GLY A 37 -13.00 14.81 -10.06
C GLY A 37 -12.54 16.17 -9.51
N TYR A 38 -11.73 16.16 -8.45
CA TYR A 38 -11.13 17.38 -7.90
C TYR A 38 -10.17 18.06 -8.89
N LEU A 39 -9.27 17.29 -9.52
CA LEU A 39 -8.31 17.83 -10.49
C LEU A 39 -9.00 18.45 -11.70
N LYS A 40 -10.07 17.83 -12.19
CA LYS A 40 -10.90 18.39 -13.26
C LYS A 40 -11.54 19.72 -12.83
N ALA A 41 -12.19 19.76 -11.66
CA ALA A 41 -12.81 20.98 -11.14
C ALA A 41 -11.79 22.13 -10.95
N ARG A 42 -10.60 21.81 -10.45
CA ARG A 42 -9.49 22.76 -10.32
C ARG A 42 -9.01 23.31 -11.67
N ALA A 43 -8.91 22.45 -12.68
CA ALA A 43 -8.56 22.88 -14.03
C ALA A 43 -9.61 23.82 -14.64
N GLU A 44 -10.90 23.48 -14.49
CA GLU A 44 -12.02 24.31 -14.94
C GLU A 44 -12.06 25.67 -14.21
N ALA A 45 -11.87 25.69 -12.89
CA ALA A 45 -11.79 26.93 -12.12
C ALA A 45 -10.62 27.82 -12.56
N ARG A 46 -9.46 27.22 -12.88
CA ARG A 46 -8.31 27.95 -13.41
C ARG A 46 -8.60 28.53 -14.79
N ALA A 47 -9.19 27.75 -15.68
CA ALA A 47 -9.56 28.21 -17.02
C ALA A 47 -10.55 29.39 -16.96
N ALA A 48 -11.60 29.27 -16.14
CA ALA A 48 -12.58 30.35 -15.98
C ALA A 48 -11.96 31.65 -15.42
N ARG A 49 -10.98 31.56 -14.51
CA ARG A 49 -10.23 32.74 -14.03
C ARG A 49 -9.36 33.35 -15.13
N GLN A 50 -8.75 32.53 -15.98
CA GLN A 50 -7.98 33.00 -17.13
C GLN A 50 -8.87 33.74 -18.14
N ASP A 51 -10.08 33.25 -18.40
CA ASP A 51 -11.04 33.92 -19.28
C ASP A 51 -11.43 35.31 -18.78
N VAL A 52 -11.59 35.49 -17.46
CA VAL A 52 -11.82 36.81 -16.85
C VAL A 52 -10.64 37.74 -17.14
N THR A 53 -9.41 37.28 -16.88
CA THR A 53 -8.20 38.08 -17.13
C THR A 53 -8.06 38.47 -18.60
N GLU A 54 -8.32 37.54 -19.53
CA GLU A 54 -8.27 37.80 -20.96
C GLU A 54 -9.31 38.85 -21.39
N LEU A 55 -10.54 38.74 -20.90
CA LEU A 55 -11.58 39.73 -21.18
C LEU A 55 -11.27 41.11 -20.59
N GLU A 56 -10.66 41.16 -19.41
CA GLU A 56 -10.19 42.39 -18.78
C GLU A 56 -9.07 43.05 -19.59
N HIS A 57 -8.14 42.26 -20.15
CA HIS A 57 -7.10 42.77 -21.05
C HIS A 57 -7.65 43.30 -22.37
N GLN A 58 -8.81 42.82 -22.83
CA GLN A 58 -9.45 43.29 -24.06
C GLN A 58 -10.30 44.55 -23.87
N LEU A 59 -10.68 44.90 -22.64
CA LEU A 59 -11.53 46.07 -22.35
C LEU A 59 -10.93 47.39 -22.87
N PRO A 60 -9.63 47.70 -22.69
CA PRO A 60 -9.04 48.92 -23.23
C PRO A 60 -9.18 49.07 -24.75
N ASN A 61 -9.15 47.97 -25.50
CA ASN A 61 -9.34 48.00 -26.96
C ASN A 61 -10.80 48.34 -27.32
N ALA A 62 -11.77 47.83 -26.56
CA ALA A 62 -13.18 48.19 -26.75
C ALA A 62 -13.43 49.67 -26.42
N GLU A 63 -12.82 50.19 -25.34
CA GLU A 63 -12.87 51.61 -24.99
C GLU A 63 -12.19 52.51 -26.02
N GLN A 64 -11.10 52.03 -26.64
CA GLN A 64 -10.43 52.73 -27.73
C GLN A 64 -11.32 52.80 -28.98
N ALA A 65 -12.02 51.71 -29.33
CA ALA A 65 -12.98 51.70 -30.44
C ALA A 65 -14.14 52.68 -30.21
N ASP A 66 -14.66 52.78 -28.98
CA ASP A 66 -15.68 53.77 -28.64
C ASP A 66 -15.15 55.22 -28.78
N LYS A 67 -13.89 55.49 -28.39
CA LYS A 67 -13.25 56.81 -28.56
C LYS A 67 -13.08 57.18 -30.03
N GLU A 68 -12.67 56.23 -30.86
CA GLU A 68 -12.55 56.42 -32.31
C GLU A 68 -13.90 56.71 -32.95
N ALA A 69 -14.94 55.95 -32.59
CA ALA A 69 -16.30 56.19 -33.06
C ALA A 69 -16.83 57.58 -32.66
N LEU A 70 -16.51 58.04 -31.44
CA LEU A 70 -16.84 59.40 -31.00
C LEU A 70 -16.08 60.47 -31.80
N ALA A 71 -14.79 60.28 -32.04
CA ALA A 71 -13.98 61.21 -32.84
C ALA A 71 -14.54 61.33 -34.27
N ASP A 72 -14.91 60.22 -34.89
CA ASP A 72 -15.54 60.20 -36.22
C ASP A 72 -16.90 60.89 -36.24
N ALA A 73 -17.72 60.69 -35.19
CA ALA A 73 -19.01 61.37 -35.06
C ALA A 73 -18.85 62.89 -34.93
N ILE A 74 -17.89 63.35 -34.12
CA ILE A 74 -17.56 64.77 -33.97
C ILE A 74 -17.09 65.35 -35.31
N ALA A 75 -16.18 64.68 -36.00
CA ALA A 75 -15.67 65.12 -37.31
C ALA A 75 -16.78 65.23 -38.36
N ALA A 76 -17.78 64.34 -38.30
CA ALA A 76 -18.93 64.34 -39.19
C ALA A 76 -20.10 65.25 -38.74
N GLY A 77 -19.98 65.97 -37.61
CA GLY A 77 -21.05 66.79 -37.04
C GLY A 77 -22.28 66.00 -36.60
N ARG A 78 -22.11 64.72 -36.28
CA ARG A 78 -23.18 63.81 -35.84
C ARG A 78 -23.28 63.76 -34.32
N ARG A 79 -24.37 63.19 -33.82
CA ARG A 79 -24.57 62.93 -32.39
C ARG A 79 -23.60 61.86 -31.88
N ASP A 80 -23.24 61.96 -30.61
CA ASP A 80 -22.46 60.97 -29.86
C ASP A 80 -23.05 59.54 -29.99
N PRO A 81 -22.26 58.56 -30.47
CA PRO A 81 -22.69 57.16 -30.59
C PRO A 81 -22.74 56.39 -29.26
N GLY A 82 -22.14 56.90 -28.18
CA GLY A 82 -22.07 56.28 -26.86
C GLY A 82 -20.99 55.20 -26.72
N THR A 83 -21.02 54.46 -25.59
CA THR A 83 -20.00 53.47 -25.17
C THR A 83 -20.41 52.01 -25.43
N LYS A 84 -20.97 51.73 -26.60
CA LYS A 84 -21.61 50.43 -26.87
C LYS A 84 -20.63 49.26 -26.79
N HIS A 85 -19.38 49.45 -27.22
CA HIS A 85 -18.39 48.36 -27.22
C HIS A 85 -17.90 48.07 -25.80
N ALA A 86 -17.57 49.10 -25.02
CA ALA A 86 -17.13 48.96 -23.63
C ALA A 86 -18.23 48.32 -22.76
N ASP A 87 -19.48 48.73 -22.91
CA ASP A 87 -20.59 48.20 -22.11
C ASP A 87 -20.87 46.72 -22.42
N ALA A 88 -20.78 46.32 -23.69
CA ALA A 88 -20.88 44.92 -24.07
C ALA A 88 -19.73 44.07 -23.50
N HIS A 89 -18.50 44.59 -23.48
CA HIS A 89 -17.36 43.90 -22.86
C HIS A 89 -17.48 43.79 -21.34
N ARG A 90 -17.90 44.86 -20.65
CA ARG A 90 -18.14 44.83 -19.20
C ARG A 90 -19.20 43.79 -18.82
N ALA A 91 -20.28 43.67 -19.59
CA ALA A 91 -21.28 42.64 -19.38
C ALA A 91 -20.70 41.22 -19.50
N LYS A 92 -19.81 40.97 -20.47
CA LYS A 92 -19.11 39.68 -20.61
C LYS A 92 -18.16 39.41 -19.44
N ILE A 93 -17.42 40.41 -18.99
CA ILE A 93 -16.53 40.29 -17.82
C ILE A 93 -17.33 39.88 -16.58
N GLU A 94 -18.46 40.55 -16.32
CA GLU A 94 -19.33 40.21 -15.17
C GLU A 94 -19.88 38.79 -15.26
N GLN A 95 -20.29 38.34 -16.44
CA GLN A 95 -20.72 36.95 -16.63
C GLN A 95 -19.57 35.95 -16.42
N ALA A 96 -18.38 36.25 -16.92
CA ALA A 96 -17.20 35.42 -16.72
C ALA A 96 -16.80 35.34 -15.24
N ARG A 97 -16.87 36.45 -14.50
CA ARG A 97 -16.61 36.49 -13.04
C ARG A 97 -17.56 35.57 -12.28
N ARG A 98 -18.87 35.67 -12.53
CA ARG A 98 -19.87 34.77 -11.92
C ARG A 98 -19.59 33.30 -12.24
N THR A 99 -19.14 33.02 -13.47
CA THR A 99 -18.78 31.66 -13.90
C THR A 99 -17.54 31.17 -13.16
N ALA A 100 -16.51 32.01 -13.04
CA ALA A 100 -15.29 31.68 -12.30
C ALA A 100 -15.54 31.47 -10.79
N GLU A 101 -16.44 32.25 -10.20
CA GLU A 101 -16.92 32.06 -8.82
C GLU A 101 -17.65 30.73 -8.66
N ALA A 102 -18.56 30.39 -9.58
CA ALA A 102 -19.27 29.12 -9.56
C ALA A 102 -18.30 27.92 -9.65
N TYR A 103 -17.31 27.98 -10.55
CA TYR A 103 -16.29 26.93 -10.63
C TYR A 103 -15.40 26.86 -9.39
N THR A 104 -15.11 28.00 -8.74
CA THR A 104 -14.38 28.02 -7.46
C THR A 104 -15.18 27.32 -6.36
N VAL A 105 -16.49 27.52 -6.31
CA VAL A 105 -17.38 26.79 -5.38
C VAL A 105 -17.40 25.29 -5.69
N ILE A 106 -17.43 24.91 -6.97
CA ILE A 106 -17.37 23.50 -7.38
C ILE A 106 -16.02 22.88 -6.95
N GLU A 107 -14.90 23.56 -7.19
CA GLU A 107 -13.56 23.13 -6.75
C GLU A 107 -13.53 22.89 -5.23
N GLN A 108 -14.03 23.84 -4.44
CA GLN A 108 -14.09 23.72 -2.98
C GLN A 108 -14.96 22.56 -2.52
N ARG A 109 -16.12 22.33 -3.16
CA ARG A 109 -16.98 21.18 -2.85
C ARG A 109 -16.28 19.86 -3.17
N ARG A 110 -15.62 19.77 -4.33
CA ARG A 110 -14.85 18.55 -4.68
C ARG A 110 -13.69 18.29 -3.74
N LEU A 111 -13.03 19.34 -3.24
CA LEU A 111 -12.00 19.20 -2.22
C LEU A 111 -12.60 18.70 -0.89
N ALA A 112 -13.75 19.24 -0.49
CA ALA A 112 -14.46 18.79 0.71
C ALA A 112 -14.95 17.33 0.60
N ASP A 113 -15.41 16.92 -0.59
CA ASP A 113 -15.82 15.54 -0.88
C ASP A 113 -14.62 14.57 -0.91
N LEU A 114 -13.42 15.05 -1.25
CA LEU A 114 -12.21 14.24 -1.32
C LEU A 114 -11.70 13.81 0.07
N GLN A 115 -11.77 14.70 1.05
CA GLN A 115 -11.28 14.43 2.41
C GLN A 115 -11.88 13.15 3.04
N PRO A 116 -13.21 12.95 3.11
CA PRO A 116 -13.78 11.75 3.72
C PRO A 116 -13.42 10.46 2.96
N VAL A 117 -13.25 10.53 1.63
CA VAL A 117 -12.82 9.37 0.83
C VAL A 117 -11.38 8.99 1.16
N LEU A 118 -10.51 9.97 1.38
CA LEU A 118 -9.13 9.73 1.82
C LEU A 118 -9.09 9.19 3.25
N ASP A 119 -9.88 9.74 4.16
CA ASP A 119 -9.95 9.30 5.55
C ASP A 119 -10.44 7.84 5.63
N GLN A 120 -11.53 7.51 4.93
CA GLN A 120 -12.04 6.15 4.87
C GLN A 120 -11.02 5.19 4.22
N GLY A 121 -10.41 5.59 3.11
CA GLY A 121 -9.39 4.78 2.44
C GLY A 121 -8.16 4.52 3.32
N GLN A 122 -7.77 5.50 4.14
CA GLN A 122 -6.68 5.36 5.10
C GLN A 122 -7.02 4.33 6.18
N GLU A 123 -8.24 4.35 6.73
CA GLU A 123 -8.70 3.36 7.70
C GLU A 123 -8.70 1.95 7.12
N GLU A 124 -9.20 1.78 5.89
CA GLU A 124 -9.22 0.50 5.18
C GLU A 124 -7.80 -0.03 4.91
N TRP A 125 -6.88 0.83 4.46
CA TRP A 125 -5.47 0.45 4.28
C TRP A 125 -4.79 0.09 5.59
N PHE A 126 -5.08 0.82 6.67
CA PHE A 126 -4.50 0.51 7.97
C PHE A 126 -5.00 -0.83 8.50
N ALA A 127 -6.29 -1.14 8.32
CA ALA A 127 -6.87 -2.44 8.66
C ALA A 127 -6.21 -3.57 7.84
N GLN A 128 -6.12 -3.41 6.52
CA GLN A 128 -5.50 -4.40 5.63
C GLN A 128 -4.02 -4.63 6.00
N ALA A 129 -3.25 -3.56 6.21
CA ALA A 129 -1.86 -3.66 6.62
C ALA A 129 -1.70 -4.37 7.98
N THR A 130 -2.60 -4.10 8.92
CA THR A 130 -2.62 -4.79 10.23
C THR A 130 -2.87 -6.28 10.08
N ASP A 131 -3.83 -6.67 9.22
CA ASP A 131 -4.13 -8.06 8.95
C ASP A 131 -2.99 -8.77 8.21
N ASP A 132 -2.32 -8.10 7.28
CA ASP A 132 -1.13 -8.61 6.60
C ASP A 132 0.04 -8.82 7.55
N VAL A 133 0.29 -7.88 8.47
CA VAL A 133 1.30 -8.04 9.52
C VAL A 133 0.99 -9.27 10.37
N ARG A 134 -0.24 -9.42 10.86
CA ARG A 134 -0.66 -10.58 11.66
C ARG A 134 -0.50 -11.89 10.91
N ARG A 135 -0.88 -11.92 9.63
CA ARG A 135 -0.72 -13.09 8.76
C ARG A 135 0.75 -13.46 8.60
N LEU A 136 1.60 -12.49 8.28
CA LEU A 136 3.05 -12.71 8.10
C LEU A 136 3.73 -13.11 9.42
N GLU A 137 3.29 -12.59 10.56
CA GLU A 137 3.76 -13.05 11.87
C GLU A 137 3.39 -14.51 12.13
N ALA A 138 2.16 -14.93 11.80
CA ALA A 138 1.74 -16.32 11.92
C ALA A 138 2.55 -17.24 11.00
N GLU A 139 2.79 -16.83 9.75
CA GLU A 139 3.65 -17.54 8.80
C GLU A 139 5.10 -17.66 9.33
N ARG A 140 5.65 -16.57 9.88
CA ARG A 140 6.98 -16.57 10.50
C ARG A 140 7.07 -17.54 11.68
N ILE A 141 6.09 -17.54 12.58
CA ILE A 141 6.05 -18.46 13.72
C ILE A 141 5.98 -19.91 13.23
N SER A 142 5.18 -20.18 12.21
CA SER A 142 5.09 -21.51 11.58
C SER A 142 6.44 -21.94 11.00
N ALA A 143 7.13 -21.06 10.27
CA ALA A 143 8.45 -21.32 9.70
C ALA A 143 9.51 -21.62 10.78
N ILE A 144 9.49 -20.89 11.90
CA ILE A 144 10.39 -21.13 13.03
C ILE A 144 10.15 -22.52 13.63
N LYS A 145 8.89 -22.94 13.79
CA LYS A 145 8.55 -24.29 14.28
C LYS A 145 9.05 -25.38 13.34
N MET A 146 8.85 -25.22 12.04
CA MET A 146 9.37 -26.16 11.04
C MET A 146 10.89 -26.26 11.07
N LEU A 147 11.59 -25.13 11.21
CA LEU A 147 13.04 -25.11 11.33
C LEU A 147 13.52 -25.83 12.61
N ALA A 148 12.84 -25.62 13.73
CA ALA A 148 13.15 -26.32 14.98
C ALA A 148 12.96 -27.84 14.84
N GLU A 149 11.90 -28.29 14.16
CA GLU A 149 11.67 -29.71 13.89
C GLU A 149 12.77 -30.33 13.00
N VAL A 150 13.17 -29.62 11.93
CA VAL A 150 14.26 -30.06 11.05
C VAL A 150 15.58 -30.15 11.83
N ASN A 151 15.88 -29.18 12.70
CA ASN A 151 17.08 -29.21 13.54
C ASN A 151 17.06 -30.39 14.51
N ASN A 152 15.92 -30.68 15.17
CA ASN A 152 15.78 -31.84 16.04
C ASN A 152 16.05 -33.15 15.29
N ARG A 153 15.54 -33.28 14.04
CA ARG A 153 15.79 -34.44 13.18
C ARG A 153 17.27 -34.55 12.78
N LEU A 154 17.92 -33.43 12.50
CA LEU A 154 19.34 -33.39 12.16
C LEU A 154 20.21 -33.81 13.36
N ASP A 155 19.91 -33.32 14.55
CA ASP A 155 20.64 -33.68 15.77
C ASP A 155 20.45 -35.16 16.13
N HIS A 156 19.25 -35.70 15.94
CA HIS A 156 19.00 -37.14 16.06
C HIS A 156 19.84 -37.94 15.06
N ALA A 157 19.83 -37.57 13.78
CA ALA A 157 20.62 -38.23 12.74
C ALA A 157 22.14 -38.18 13.03
N ARG A 158 22.64 -37.05 13.55
CA ARG A 158 24.03 -36.89 13.99
C ARG A 158 24.37 -37.82 15.15
N SER A 159 23.48 -37.92 16.14
CA SER A 159 23.64 -38.84 17.27
C SER A 159 23.74 -40.29 16.82
N VAL A 160 22.84 -40.72 15.93
CA VAL A 160 22.86 -42.07 15.33
C VAL A 160 24.15 -42.30 14.53
N TRP A 161 24.57 -41.34 13.71
CA TRP A 161 25.81 -41.45 12.93
C TRP A 161 27.07 -41.54 13.82
N ASN A 162 27.15 -40.72 14.87
CA ASN A 162 28.26 -40.77 15.84
C ASN A 162 28.31 -42.12 16.58
N PHE A 163 27.16 -42.66 16.98
CA PHE A 163 27.07 -43.99 17.57
C PHE A 163 27.57 -45.08 16.60
N ALA A 164 27.07 -45.08 15.36
CA ALA A 164 27.46 -46.05 14.33
C ALA A 164 28.95 -46.00 13.97
N ARG A 165 29.60 -44.84 14.05
CA ARG A 165 31.03 -44.66 13.76
C ARG A 165 31.98 -45.16 14.87
N GLY A 166 31.46 -45.82 15.90
CA GLY A 166 32.28 -46.43 16.96
C GLY A 166 32.32 -45.65 18.27
N GLY A 167 31.39 -44.71 18.47
CA GLY A 167 31.18 -44.04 19.75
C GLY A 167 30.57 -44.98 20.80
N ARG A 168 31.38 -45.89 21.37
CA ARG A 168 31.00 -46.67 22.58
C ARG A 168 31.19 -45.88 23.89
N TYR A 169 31.56 -44.60 23.82
CA TYR A 169 31.86 -43.78 24.98
C TYR A 169 30.99 -42.51 24.92
N HIS A 170 30.30 -42.20 26.02
CA HIS A 170 29.42 -41.05 26.30
C HIS A 170 27.89 -41.24 26.32
N ALA A 171 27.35 -42.42 26.00
CA ALA A 171 25.92 -42.69 26.25
C ALA A 171 25.52 -42.58 27.75
N LEU A 172 26.50 -42.51 28.66
CA LEU A 172 26.29 -42.38 30.11
C LEU A 172 26.37 -40.93 30.64
N ASP A 173 26.88 -39.95 29.90
CA ASP A 173 27.06 -38.58 30.42
C ASP A 173 26.00 -37.57 29.97
N VAL A 174 25.36 -37.78 28.82
CA VAL A 174 24.30 -36.84 28.36
C VAL A 174 23.02 -36.95 29.21
N PHE A 175 22.83 -38.05 29.94
CA PHE A 175 21.70 -38.21 30.86
C PHE A 175 21.90 -37.56 32.24
N LYS A 176 23.11 -37.09 32.59
CA LYS A 176 23.36 -36.48 33.90
C LYS A 176 23.07 -34.98 33.96
N THR A 177 22.94 -34.30 32.83
CA THR A 177 22.76 -32.83 32.79
C THR A 177 21.31 -32.38 32.60
N GLN A 178 20.34 -33.28 32.71
CA GLN A 178 18.90 -32.95 32.81
C GLN A 178 18.21 -33.53 34.06
N ALA A 179 18.98 -34.07 35.01
CA ALA A 179 18.45 -34.60 36.27
C ALA A 179 18.46 -33.55 37.40
N GLY A 180 18.10 -32.30 37.07
CA GLY A 180 17.74 -31.29 38.07
C GLY A 180 16.28 -31.45 38.54
N GLU A 181 15.38 -31.95 37.70
CA GLU A 181 13.97 -32.15 38.06
C GLU A 181 13.39 -33.42 37.43
N ARG A 182 13.29 -34.46 38.26
CA ARG A 182 12.30 -35.56 38.28
C ARG A 182 11.62 -35.93 36.95
N THR A 183 11.95 -37.10 36.40
CA THR A 183 11.15 -38.35 36.50
C THR A 183 11.79 -39.40 35.59
N THR A 184 12.50 -40.35 36.20
CA THR A 184 13.09 -41.52 35.56
C THR A 184 12.05 -42.62 35.42
N VAL A 185 11.54 -42.90 34.21
CA VAL A 185 10.96 -44.20 33.88
C VAL A 185 11.24 -44.60 32.42
N SER A 186 12.03 -45.66 32.27
CA SER A 186 11.98 -46.70 31.22
C SER A 186 11.73 -46.30 29.75
N VAL A 187 12.76 -45.86 29.03
CA VAL A 187 12.77 -45.84 27.54
C VAL A 187 13.79 -46.81 26.94
N ILE A 188 14.77 -47.25 27.73
CA ILE A 188 15.85 -48.14 27.25
C ILE A 188 15.37 -49.60 27.08
N GLY A 189 14.34 -50.03 27.82
CA GLY A 189 13.72 -51.35 27.64
C GLY A 189 12.95 -51.49 26.32
N GLU A 190 12.16 -50.47 25.95
CA GLU A 190 11.33 -50.49 24.73
C GLU A 190 12.16 -50.38 23.45
N LEU A 191 13.27 -49.64 23.46
CA LEU A 191 14.17 -49.53 22.32
C LEU A 191 14.93 -50.84 22.02
N LEU A 192 15.21 -51.66 23.03
CA LEU A 192 15.88 -52.96 22.86
C LEU A 192 14.94 -54.06 22.36
N ASP A 193 13.64 -53.98 22.65
CA ASP A 193 12.65 -54.94 22.12
C ASP A 193 12.22 -54.60 20.68
N HIS A 194 12.23 -53.32 20.28
CA HIS A 194 12.02 -52.94 18.87
C HIS A 194 13.19 -53.34 17.95
N ALA A 195 14.42 -53.39 18.47
CA ALA A 195 15.61 -53.77 17.70
C ALA A 195 15.69 -55.29 17.37
N LYS A 196 14.87 -56.14 18.03
CA LYS A 196 14.78 -57.58 17.73
C LYS A 196 13.79 -57.90 16.60
N GLN A 197 13.04 -56.94 16.10
CA GLN A 197 12.15 -57.18 14.96
C GLN A 197 12.97 -57.23 13.65
N PRO A 198 12.84 -58.30 12.86
CA PRO A 198 13.55 -58.40 11.58
C PRO A 198 13.03 -57.34 10.62
N TRP A 199 13.96 -56.58 10.01
CA TRP A 199 13.68 -55.64 8.94
C TRP A 199 12.91 -56.32 7.79
N PRO A 200 11.85 -55.69 7.23
CA PRO A 200 11.18 -56.23 6.05
C PRO A 200 12.15 -56.25 4.87
N LYS A 201 12.40 -57.45 4.30
CA LYS A 201 13.42 -57.70 3.28
C LYS A 201 13.19 -57.05 1.91
N THR A 202 12.15 -56.23 1.74
CA THR A 202 11.87 -55.53 0.47
C THR A 202 11.11 -54.24 0.71
N PRO A 203 11.63 -53.07 0.29
CA PRO A 203 10.82 -51.86 0.21
C PRO A 203 9.77 -52.03 -0.89
N ARG A 204 8.48 -51.99 -0.52
CA ARG A 204 7.37 -51.86 -1.48
C ARG A 204 7.54 -50.52 -2.18
N ARG A 205 7.85 -50.54 -3.49
CA ARG A 205 7.78 -49.33 -4.31
C ARG A 205 6.34 -48.78 -4.28
N PRO A 206 6.13 -47.48 -4.07
CA PRO A 206 4.81 -46.89 -4.21
C PRO A 206 4.35 -47.05 -5.66
N ARG A 207 3.20 -47.72 -5.86
CA ARG A 207 2.49 -47.72 -7.14
C ARG A 207 1.89 -46.32 -7.31
N PHE A 208 2.48 -45.51 -8.18
CA PHE A 208 1.79 -44.35 -8.75
C PHE A 208 0.76 -44.87 -9.74
N THR A 209 -0.47 -45.07 -9.28
CA THR A 209 -1.64 -45.18 -10.17
C THR A 209 -2.10 -43.77 -10.49
N GLY A 210 -1.98 -43.41 -11.76
CA GLY A 210 -2.36 -42.09 -12.26
C GLY A 210 -3.87 -41.87 -12.41
N GLY A 211 -4.22 -40.58 -12.51
CA GLY A 211 -5.38 -40.03 -13.21
C GLY A 211 -6.62 -39.75 -12.34
N PRO A 212 -7.50 -38.78 -12.74
CA PRO A 212 -7.57 -38.13 -14.06
C PRO A 212 -7.46 -36.59 -14.07
N MET A 213 -6.97 -36.07 -15.21
CA MET A 213 -7.26 -34.72 -15.72
C MET A 213 -8.70 -34.70 -16.27
N ILE A 214 -9.53 -33.69 -15.94
CA ILE A 214 -10.65 -33.06 -16.70
C ILE A 214 -11.10 -31.84 -15.85
N ALA A 215 -11.48 -30.64 -16.32
CA ALA A 215 -11.31 -29.87 -17.55
C ALA A 215 -11.60 -28.39 -17.22
N SER A 216 -11.03 -27.52 -18.04
CA SER A 216 -11.46 -26.14 -18.27
C SER A 216 -12.90 -26.07 -18.77
N HIS A 217 -13.71 -25.14 -18.24
CA HIS A 217 -14.77 -24.35 -18.90
C HIS A 217 -14.85 -23.06 -18.05
N GLY A 218 -14.66 -21.87 -18.60
CA GLY A 218 -15.60 -21.14 -19.46
C GLY A 218 -15.61 -19.71 -18.94
#